data_AF-A0A2D6QZH7-F1
#
_entry.id   AF-A0A2D6QZH7-F1
#
_cell.length_a   1.000
_cell.length_b   1.000
_cell.length_c   1.000
_cell.angle_alpha   90.00
_cell.angle_beta   90.00
_cell.angle_gamma   90.00
#
_symmetry.space_group_name_H-M   'P 1'
#
loop_
_entity.id
_entity.type
_entity.pdbx_description
1 polymer ?
#
loop_
_entity_poly.entity_id
_entity_poly.type
_entity_poly.pdbx_seq_one_letter_code
_entity_poly.pdbx_strand_id
1 'polypeptide(L)'
;MSTTAGDAVPWGAGQFATVASMWIVMMVAMMLPTVAPWVAALSTIGRRMGRGLPAGEFVAGYLLVWSGFSVAAASVQWGLHEAGWLSAASSLGPQAAGGLLIVAGVYQWTPAKQACLKHCRSPLGFFLTSWRSGRWGPARMGLRHGAFCVACCWALMALSFVAGVMNLIWMALVALFVLVDHAVARGPWLGRAAGAALAVWGVGLVAS
;
A
#
# COMPACT_ATOMS: atom_id res chain seq x y z
N MET A 1 20.51 -46.22 8.16
CA MET A 1 19.19 -45.56 8.15
C MET A 1 19.39 -44.15 7.62
N SER A 2 19.02 -43.94 6.37
CA SER A 2 19.19 -42.70 5.63
C SER A 2 18.23 -41.65 6.17
N THR A 3 18.75 -40.53 6.65
CA THR A 3 17.97 -39.33 6.95
C THR A 3 17.39 -38.79 5.64
N THR A 4 16.08 -38.92 5.46
CA THR A 4 15.35 -38.27 4.38
C THR A 4 15.53 -36.77 4.50
N ALA A 5 16.07 -36.16 3.44
CA ALA A 5 16.03 -34.73 3.21
C ALA A 5 14.62 -34.23 3.55
N GLY A 6 14.52 -33.18 4.35
CA GLY A 6 13.25 -32.56 4.67
C GLY A 6 12.53 -32.24 3.37
N ASP A 7 11.39 -32.89 3.14
CA ASP A 7 10.48 -32.54 2.08
C ASP A 7 10.06 -31.09 2.33
N ALA A 8 10.73 -30.16 1.65
CA ALA A 8 10.28 -28.80 1.56
C ALA A 8 8.90 -28.88 0.89
N VAL A 9 7.83 -28.81 1.69
CA VAL A 9 6.46 -28.82 1.18
C VAL A 9 6.40 -27.74 0.09
N PRO A 10 6.25 -28.11 -1.19
CA PRO A 10 6.21 -27.14 -2.26
C PRO A 10 5.07 -26.18 -1.96
N TRP A 11 5.30 -24.88 -2.17
CA TRP A 11 4.24 -23.90 -1.99
C TRP A 11 3.05 -24.28 -2.86
N GLY A 12 2.01 -24.81 -2.21
CA GLY A 12 0.79 -25.23 -2.88
C GLY A 12 -0.14 -24.05 -3.11
N ALA A 13 -1.07 -24.19 -4.05
CA ALA A 13 -2.10 -23.18 -4.30
C ALA A 13 -2.87 -22.76 -3.03
N GLY A 14 -3.03 -23.68 -2.06
CA GLY A 14 -3.64 -23.38 -0.76
C GLY A 14 -2.81 -22.47 0.15
N GLN A 15 -1.48 -22.64 0.18
CA GLN A 15 -0.59 -21.75 0.95
C GLN A 15 -0.54 -20.36 0.32
N PHE A 16 -0.44 -20.30 -1.01
CA PHE A 16 -0.54 -19.04 -1.73
C PHE A 16 -1.87 -18.32 -1.46
N ALA A 17 -3.00 -19.04 -1.55
CA ALA A 17 -4.31 -18.47 -1.23
C ALA A 17 -4.35 -17.91 0.20
N THR A 18 -3.79 -18.63 1.17
CA THR A 18 -3.71 -18.19 2.57
C THR A 18 -2.91 -16.90 2.71
N VAL A 19 -1.73 -16.83 2.10
CA VAL A 19 -0.87 -15.64 2.14
C VAL A 19 -1.53 -14.46 1.40
N ALA A 20 -2.13 -14.71 0.24
CA ALA A 20 -2.88 -13.69 -0.49
C ALA A 20 -4.07 -13.16 0.33
N SER A 21 -4.85 -14.04 0.98
CA SER A 21 -5.94 -13.64 1.87
C SER A 21 -5.45 -12.80 3.05
N MET A 22 -4.33 -13.18 3.67
CA MET A 22 -3.70 -12.39 4.74
C MET A 22 -3.32 -10.99 4.25
N TRP A 23 -2.64 -10.87 3.10
CA TRP A 23 -2.31 -9.57 2.50
C TRP A 23 -3.54 -8.75 2.15
N ILE A 24 -4.61 -9.39 1.64
CA ILE A 24 -5.87 -8.71 1.34
C ILE A 24 -6.45 -8.13 2.63
N VAL A 25 -6.64 -8.95 3.67
CA VAL A 25 -7.23 -8.50 4.95
C VAL A 25 -6.41 -7.37 5.56
N MET A 26 -5.09 -7.50 5.57
CA MET A 26 -4.18 -6.47 6.09
C MET A 26 -4.31 -5.15 5.30
N MET A 27 -4.25 -5.21 3.97
CA MET A 27 -4.35 -4.02 3.13
C MET A 27 -5.72 -3.36 3.23
N VAL A 28 -6.80 -4.13 3.22
CA VAL A 28 -8.16 -3.62 3.42
C VAL A 28 -8.26 -2.90 4.77
N ALA A 29 -7.77 -3.52 5.85
CA ALA A 29 -7.83 -2.93 7.19
C ALA A 29 -7.06 -1.60 7.30
N MET A 30 -5.91 -1.49 6.65
CA MET A 30 -5.07 -0.29 6.71
C MET A 30 -5.54 0.81 5.76
N MET A 31 -6.11 0.46 4.61
CA MET A 31 -6.41 1.41 3.54
C MET A 31 -7.83 1.97 3.61
N LEU A 32 -8.78 1.22 4.13
CA LEU A 32 -10.16 1.68 4.32
C LEU A 32 -10.27 2.95 5.18
N PRO A 33 -9.52 3.09 6.30
CA PRO A 33 -9.48 4.33 7.08
C PRO A 33 -8.99 5.54 6.27
N THR A 34 -8.08 5.33 5.31
CA THR A 34 -7.50 6.43 4.51
C THR A 34 -8.50 6.99 3.49
N VAL A 35 -9.38 6.13 2.95
CA VAL A 35 -10.35 6.52 1.91
C VAL A 35 -11.67 7.01 2.52
N ALA A 36 -12.01 6.60 3.75
CA ALA A 36 -13.23 7.01 4.46
C ALA A 36 -13.50 8.53 4.48
N PRO A 37 -12.58 9.41 4.94
CA PRO A 37 -12.82 10.86 4.95
C PRO A 37 -12.97 11.42 3.53
N TRP A 38 -12.32 10.80 2.55
CA TRP A 38 -12.36 11.21 1.15
C TRP A 38 -13.71 10.89 0.50
N VAL A 39 -14.27 9.69 0.75
CA VAL A 39 -15.63 9.30 0.32
C VAL A 39 -16.69 10.16 1.01
N ALA A 40 -16.52 10.48 2.30
CA ALA A 40 -17.41 11.37 3.03
C ALA A 40 -17.41 12.80 2.44
N ALA A 41 -16.24 13.32 2.06
CA ALA A 41 -16.13 14.61 1.38
C ALA A 41 -16.82 14.59 0.01
N LEU A 42 -16.56 13.57 -0.81
CA LEU A 42 -17.16 13.45 -2.14
C LEU A 42 -18.67 13.25 -2.13
N SER A 43 -19.19 12.44 -1.22
CA SER A 43 -20.64 12.29 -1.05
C SER A 43 -21.30 13.59 -0.63
N THR A 44 -20.64 14.40 0.22
CA THR A 44 -21.13 15.73 0.61
C THR A 44 -21.11 16.71 -0.56
N ILE A 45 -20.03 16.74 -1.35
CA ILE A 45 -19.94 17.57 -2.57
C ILE A 45 -21.01 17.14 -3.58
N GLY A 46 -21.12 15.84 -3.83
CA GLY A 46 -22.12 15.27 -4.74
C GLY A 46 -23.54 15.68 -4.36
N ARG A 47 -23.92 15.49 -3.09
CA ARG A 47 -25.26 15.90 -2.59
C ARG A 47 -25.54 17.38 -2.84
N ARG A 48 -24.58 18.27 -2.57
CA ARG A 48 -24.73 19.72 -2.83
C ARG A 48 -24.89 20.04 -4.32
N MET A 49 -24.35 19.21 -5.20
CA MET A 49 -24.42 19.36 -6.65
C MET A 49 -25.54 18.54 -7.30
N GLY A 50 -26.49 17.99 -6.52
CA GLY A 50 -27.60 17.17 -7.03
C GLY A 50 -27.18 15.82 -7.59
N ARG A 51 -26.00 15.31 -7.21
CA ARG A 51 -25.38 14.08 -7.72
C ARG A 51 -25.09 13.09 -6.59
N GLY A 52 -25.79 11.97 -6.53
CA GLY A 52 -25.51 10.91 -5.55
C GLY A 52 -24.19 10.18 -5.87
N LEU A 53 -23.39 9.88 -4.84
CA LEU A 53 -22.26 8.94 -4.94
C LEU A 53 -22.66 7.61 -4.28
N PRO A 54 -22.85 6.53 -5.05
CA PRO A 54 -22.91 5.16 -4.54
C PRO A 54 -21.57 4.77 -3.89
N ALA A 55 -21.42 5.10 -2.60
CA ALA A 55 -20.19 4.91 -1.84
C ALA A 55 -19.73 3.44 -1.83
N GLY A 56 -20.67 2.50 -1.76
CA GLY A 56 -20.36 1.06 -1.78
C GLY A 56 -19.68 0.62 -3.07
N GLU A 57 -20.20 1.04 -4.24
CA GLU A 57 -19.61 0.72 -5.54
C GLU A 57 -18.23 1.38 -5.72
N PHE A 58 -18.07 2.62 -5.24
CA PHE A 58 -16.78 3.29 -5.22
C PHE A 58 -15.76 2.52 -4.38
N VAL A 59 -16.14 2.16 -3.15
CA VAL A 59 -15.27 1.40 -2.24
C VAL A 59 -14.95 0.03 -2.83
N ALA A 60 -15.91 -0.66 -3.45
CA ALA A 60 -15.66 -1.93 -4.12
C ALA A 60 -14.60 -1.82 -5.23
N GLY A 61 -14.68 -0.78 -6.07
CA GLY A 61 -13.65 -0.52 -7.08
C GLY A 61 -12.28 -0.22 -6.46
N TYR A 62 -12.24 0.55 -5.38
CA TYR A 62 -10.99 0.84 -4.65
C TYR A 62 -10.36 -0.43 -4.07
N LEU A 63 -11.16 -1.27 -3.41
CA LEU A 63 -10.69 -2.52 -2.80
C LEU A 63 -10.27 -3.54 -3.86
N LEU A 64 -10.88 -3.54 -5.05
CA LEU A 64 -10.43 -4.41 -6.15
C LEU A 64 -8.96 -4.15 -6.52
N VAL A 65 -8.56 -2.87 -6.60
CA VAL A 65 -7.17 -2.51 -6.91
C VAL A 65 -6.22 -2.96 -5.79
N TRP A 66 -6.62 -2.75 -4.53
CA TRP A 66 -5.84 -3.20 -3.38
C TRP A 66 -5.73 -4.72 -3.30
N SER A 67 -6.79 -5.46 -3.61
CA SER A 67 -6.72 -6.91 -3.72
C SER A 67 -5.73 -7.35 -4.80
N GLY A 68 -5.70 -6.67 -5.96
CA GLY A 68 -4.69 -6.91 -7.00
C GLY A 68 -3.27 -6.65 -6.50
N PHE A 69 -3.05 -5.56 -5.76
CA PHE A 69 -1.77 -5.28 -5.11
C PHE A 69 -1.39 -6.36 -4.08
N SER A 70 -2.33 -6.82 -3.25
CA SER A 70 -2.11 -7.87 -2.26
C SER A 70 -1.71 -9.20 -2.90
N VAL A 71 -2.32 -9.56 -4.04
CA VAL A 71 -1.92 -10.75 -4.81
C VAL A 71 -0.50 -10.61 -5.37
N ALA A 72 -0.15 -9.43 -5.88
CA ALA A 72 1.22 -9.15 -6.32
C ALA A 72 2.23 -9.22 -5.16
N ALA A 73 1.89 -8.65 -4.00
CA ALA A 73 2.72 -8.71 -2.80
C ALA A 73 2.89 -10.14 -2.29
N ALA A 74 1.84 -10.95 -2.29
CA ALA A 74 1.91 -12.37 -1.95
C ALA A 74 2.80 -13.15 -2.92
N SER A 75 2.75 -12.82 -4.22
CA SER A 75 3.60 -13.44 -5.24
C SER A 75 5.07 -13.08 -5.05
N VAL A 76 5.36 -11.81 -4.70
CA VAL A 76 6.71 -11.36 -4.34
C VAL A 76 7.19 -12.05 -3.06
N GLN A 77 6.34 -12.16 -2.03
CA GLN A 77 6.69 -12.85 -0.80
C GLN A 77 7.03 -14.33 -1.07
N TRP A 78 6.23 -14.99 -1.90
CA TRP A 78 6.50 -16.37 -2.32
C TRP A 78 7.85 -16.46 -3.04
N GLY A 79 8.08 -15.65 -4.08
CA GLY A 79 9.35 -15.69 -4.81
C GLY A 79 10.58 -15.42 -3.93
N LEU A 80 10.48 -14.49 -2.98
CA LEU A 80 11.55 -14.22 -2.01
C LEU A 80 11.74 -15.37 -1.02
N HIS A 81 10.67 -16.07 -0.64
CA HIS A 81 10.75 -17.26 0.21
C HIS A 81 11.44 -18.42 -0.51
N GLU A 82 11.09 -18.68 -1.77
CA GLU A 82 11.76 -19.71 -2.59
C GLU A 82 13.22 -19.39 -2.86
N ALA A 83 13.55 -18.11 -3.04
CA ALA A 83 14.94 -17.68 -3.19
C ALA A 83 15.76 -17.79 -1.89
N GLY A 84 15.13 -18.06 -0.74
CA GLY A 84 15.79 -18.10 0.57
C GLY A 84 16.16 -16.72 1.13
N TRP A 85 15.52 -15.65 0.64
CA TRP A 85 15.80 -14.26 1.04
C TRP A 85 15.00 -13.80 2.26
N LEU A 86 13.99 -14.58 2.65
CA LEU A 86 13.14 -14.29 3.80
C LEU A 86 13.50 -15.16 5.00
N SER A 87 13.55 -14.54 6.18
CA SER A 87 13.62 -15.22 7.46
C SER A 87 12.32 -15.96 7.79
N ALA A 88 12.32 -16.73 8.89
CA ALA A 88 11.10 -17.33 9.45
C ALA A 88 10.01 -16.28 9.79
N ALA A 89 10.40 -15.02 10.04
CA ALA A 89 9.49 -13.90 10.27
C ALA A 89 9.02 -13.22 8.97
N SER A 90 9.34 -13.78 7.80
CA SER A 90 9.11 -13.17 6.48
C SER A 90 9.73 -11.78 6.34
N SER A 91 10.95 -11.61 6.88
CA SER A 91 11.74 -10.37 6.78
C SER A 91 12.96 -10.55 5.88
N LEU A 92 13.35 -9.50 5.16
CA LEU A 92 14.58 -9.46 4.37
C LEU A 92 15.83 -9.42 5.28
N GLY A 93 16.95 -9.93 4.77
CA GLY A 93 18.26 -9.72 5.39
C GLY A 93 18.67 -8.24 5.43
N PRO A 94 19.63 -7.85 6.31
CA PRO A 94 19.97 -6.44 6.56
C PRO A 94 20.30 -5.63 5.30
N GLN A 95 21.07 -6.20 4.37
CA GLN A 95 21.48 -5.52 3.14
C GLN A 95 20.29 -5.28 2.20
N ALA A 96 19.44 -6.29 2.00
CA ALA A 96 18.25 -6.17 1.15
C ALA A 96 17.19 -5.25 1.78
N ALA A 97 17.01 -5.33 3.11
CA ALA A 97 16.15 -4.43 3.87
C ALA A 97 16.64 -2.98 3.80
N GLY A 98 17.95 -2.75 3.93
CA GLY A 98 18.58 -1.44 3.80
C GLY A 98 18.42 -0.85 2.40
N GLY A 99 18.63 -1.65 1.36
CA GLY A 99 18.36 -1.24 -0.03
C GLY A 99 16.90 -0.85 -0.26
N LEU A 100 15.96 -1.63 0.29
CA LEU A 100 14.53 -1.32 0.19
C LEU A 100 14.15 -0.01 0.92
N LEU A 101 14.73 0.23 2.10
CA LEU A 101 14.57 1.49 2.84
C LEU A 101 15.08 2.70 2.04
N ILE A 102 16.25 2.58 1.39
CA ILE A 102 16.79 3.63 0.54
C ILE A 102 15.87 3.89 -0.65
N VAL A 103 15.42 2.85 -1.34
CA VAL A 103 14.48 2.99 -2.49
C VAL A 103 13.18 3.66 -2.04
N ALA A 104 12.60 3.22 -0.93
CA ALA A 104 11.39 3.83 -0.38
C ALA A 104 11.63 5.29 0.03
N GLY A 105 12.79 5.60 0.62
CA GLY A 105 13.19 6.95 1.00
C GLY A 105 13.35 7.88 -0.19
N VAL A 106 14.04 7.44 -1.24
CA VAL A 106 14.18 8.19 -2.50
C VAL A 106 12.82 8.38 -3.17
N TYR A 107 11.96 7.35 -3.14
CA TYR A 107 10.62 7.42 -3.70
C TYR A 107 9.78 8.56 -3.09
N GLN A 108 9.97 8.87 -1.80
CA GLN A 108 9.30 9.98 -1.11
C GLN A 108 9.58 11.35 -1.75
N TRP A 109 10.78 11.54 -2.30
CA TRP A 109 11.20 12.80 -2.91
C TRP A 109 10.80 12.93 -4.38
N THR A 110 10.31 11.85 -5.01
CA THR A 110 10.00 11.87 -6.43
C THR A 110 8.84 12.82 -6.74
N PRO A 111 8.94 13.60 -7.83
CA PRO A 111 7.84 14.46 -8.26
C PRO A 111 6.59 13.66 -8.63
N ALA A 112 6.78 12.42 -9.11
CA ALA A 112 5.71 11.47 -9.40
C ALA A 112 4.86 11.18 -8.16
N LYS A 113 5.50 10.84 -7.02
CA LYS A 113 4.77 10.62 -5.77
C LYS A 113 4.02 11.87 -5.33
N GLN A 114 4.68 13.04 -5.38
CA GLN A 114 4.08 14.30 -4.94
C GLN A 114 2.86 14.69 -5.79
N ALA A 115 2.91 14.47 -7.11
CA ALA A 115 1.79 14.68 -8.01
C ALA A 115 0.63 13.71 -7.69
N CYS A 116 0.94 12.44 -7.46
CA CYS A 116 -0.04 11.42 -7.10
C CYS A 116 -0.73 11.73 -5.76
N LEU A 117 0.05 12.13 -4.76
CA LEU A 117 -0.46 12.47 -3.42
C LEU A 117 -1.37 13.70 -3.44
N LYS A 118 -1.07 14.71 -4.28
CA LYS A 118 -1.98 15.85 -4.50
C LYS A 118 -3.34 15.40 -5.04
N HIS A 119 -3.36 14.39 -5.91
CA HIS A 119 -4.61 13.81 -6.40
C HIS A 119 -5.36 13.07 -5.29
N CYS A 120 -4.67 12.23 -4.51
CA CYS A 120 -5.25 11.51 -3.39
C CYS A 120 -5.82 12.46 -2.29
N ARG A 121 -5.23 13.64 -2.12
CA ARG A 121 -5.67 14.66 -1.14
C ARG A 121 -6.81 15.58 -1.63
N SER A 122 -7.10 15.62 -2.93
CA SER A 122 -8.02 16.62 -3.51
C SER A 122 -9.36 16.01 -3.97
N PRO A 123 -10.35 15.86 -3.07
CA PRO A 123 -11.66 15.32 -3.42
C PRO A 123 -12.41 16.21 -4.42
N LEU A 124 -12.26 17.54 -4.32
CA LEU A 124 -12.87 18.50 -5.25
C LEU A 124 -12.25 18.41 -6.65
N GLY A 125 -10.92 18.37 -6.76
CA GLY A 125 -10.24 18.22 -8.05
C GLY A 125 -10.60 16.91 -8.74
N PHE A 126 -10.73 15.83 -7.95
CA PHE A 126 -11.23 14.55 -8.46
C PHE A 126 -12.68 14.64 -8.93
N PHE A 127 -13.57 15.24 -8.15
CA PHE A 127 -14.98 15.40 -8.53
C PHE A 127 -15.11 16.15 -9.87
N LEU A 128 -14.40 17.26 -10.04
CA LEU A 128 -14.50 18.09 -11.24
C LEU A 128 -13.97 17.39 -12.51
N THR A 129 -12.95 16.54 -12.38
CA THR A 129 -12.25 15.93 -13.53
C THR A 129 -12.69 14.50 -13.82
N SER A 130 -13.12 13.77 -12.80
CA SER A 130 -13.27 12.32 -12.83
C SER A 130 -14.67 11.84 -12.51
N TRP A 131 -15.63 12.74 -12.27
CA TRP A 131 -17.03 12.34 -12.06
C TRP A 131 -17.56 11.54 -13.25
N ARG A 132 -18.07 10.34 -12.97
CA ARG A 132 -18.72 9.48 -13.96
C ARG A 132 -20.11 9.12 -13.47
N SER A 133 -21.12 9.49 -14.25
CA SER A 133 -22.51 9.06 -14.05
C SER A 133 -22.75 7.65 -14.62
N GLY A 134 -23.86 7.03 -14.21
CA GLY A 134 -24.27 5.69 -14.66
C GLY A 134 -23.89 4.56 -13.70
N ARG A 135 -24.45 3.37 -13.95
CA ARG A 135 -24.35 2.18 -13.08
C ARG A 135 -22.92 1.74 -12.72
N TRP A 136 -21.95 1.99 -13.61
CA TRP A 136 -20.55 1.61 -13.39
C TRP A 136 -19.63 2.81 -13.09
N GLY A 137 -20.20 4.02 -13.10
CA GLY A 137 -19.45 5.26 -12.88
C GLY A 137 -18.72 5.28 -11.53
N PRO A 138 -19.39 4.96 -10.41
CA PRO A 138 -18.79 4.94 -9.07
C PRO A 138 -17.68 3.90 -8.93
N ALA A 139 -17.89 2.67 -9.42
CA ALA A 139 -16.86 1.64 -9.43
C ALA A 139 -15.61 2.07 -10.23
N ARG A 140 -15.80 2.68 -11.41
CA ARG A 140 -14.68 3.19 -12.22
C ARG A 140 -13.94 4.35 -11.55
N MET A 141 -14.65 5.21 -10.82
CA MET A 141 -14.04 6.25 -9.98
C MET A 141 -13.19 5.61 -8.87
N GLY A 142 -13.72 4.58 -8.21
CA GLY A 142 -13.02 3.79 -7.20
C GLY A 142 -11.73 3.15 -7.73
N LEU A 143 -11.80 2.49 -8.88
CA LEU A 143 -10.63 1.89 -9.55
C LEU A 143 -9.54 2.93 -9.85
N ARG A 144 -9.92 4.10 -10.37
CA ARG A 144 -8.96 5.17 -10.67
C ARG A 144 -8.30 5.70 -9.40
N HIS A 145 -9.10 6.00 -8.37
CA HIS A 145 -8.56 6.48 -7.10
C HIS A 145 -7.68 5.42 -6.42
N GLY A 146 -8.10 4.15 -6.45
CA GLY A 146 -7.31 3.02 -5.97
C GLY A 146 -5.96 2.91 -6.67
N ALA A 147 -5.91 3.06 -8.01
CA ALA A 147 -4.67 3.02 -8.77
C ALA A 147 -3.70 4.15 -8.37
N PHE A 148 -4.22 5.38 -8.18
CA PHE A 148 -3.41 6.47 -7.64
C PHE A 148 -2.95 6.18 -6.21
N CYS A 149 -3.83 5.67 -5.35
CA CYS A 149 -3.50 5.35 -3.96
C CYS A 149 -2.38 4.30 -3.86
N VAL A 150 -2.44 3.24 -4.67
CA VAL A 150 -1.36 2.25 -4.77
C VAL A 150 -0.10 2.91 -5.33
N ALA A 151 -0.22 3.69 -6.40
CA ALA A 151 0.93 4.37 -6.99
C ALA A 151 1.64 5.31 -6.01
N CYS A 152 0.96 6.01 -5.08
CA CYS A 152 1.67 6.85 -4.09
C CYS A 152 2.22 6.10 -2.89
N CYS A 153 1.67 4.92 -2.56
CA CYS A 153 1.98 4.21 -1.31
C CYS A 153 2.74 2.90 -1.49
N TRP A 154 2.87 2.35 -2.70
CA TRP A 154 3.45 1.01 -2.93
C TRP A 154 4.84 0.84 -2.28
N ALA A 155 5.71 1.85 -2.38
CA ALA A 155 7.06 1.77 -1.83
C ALA A 155 7.06 1.73 -0.29
N LEU A 156 6.10 2.42 0.34
CA LEU A 156 5.89 2.33 1.79
C LEU A 156 5.30 0.98 2.19
N MET A 157 4.38 0.44 1.40
CA MET A 157 3.84 -0.90 1.63
C MET A 157 4.91 -1.97 1.48
N ALA A 158 5.89 -1.78 0.60
CA ALA A 158 7.02 -2.70 0.47
C ALA A 158 7.88 -2.74 1.75
N LEU A 159 7.89 -1.68 2.57
CA LEU A 159 8.60 -1.68 3.85
C LEU A 159 8.09 -2.74 4.84
N SER A 160 6.92 -3.32 4.60
CA SER A 160 6.44 -4.51 5.31
C SER A 160 7.44 -5.66 5.33
N PHE A 161 8.29 -5.78 4.30
CA PHE A 161 9.33 -6.81 4.22
C PHE A 161 10.60 -6.49 5.04
N VAL A 162 10.75 -5.28 5.57
CA VAL A 162 11.91 -4.87 6.38
C VAL A 162 11.83 -5.48 7.78
N ALA A 163 10.73 -5.25 8.50
CA ALA A 163 10.54 -5.75 9.87
C ALA A 163 9.80 -7.11 9.93
N GLY A 164 9.36 -7.61 8.77
CA GLY A 164 8.56 -8.82 8.66
C GLY A 164 7.06 -8.53 8.62
N VAL A 165 6.34 -9.29 7.79
CA VAL A 165 4.90 -9.11 7.57
C VAL A 165 4.08 -9.34 8.84
N MET A 166 4.63 -10.12 9.78
CA MET A 166 4.00 -10.43 11.07
C MET A 166 4.21 -9.35 12.14
N ASN A 167 5.02 -8.33 11.89
CA ASN A 167 5.26 -7.25 12.84
C ASN A 167 4.13 -6.22 12.81
N LEU A 168 3.09 -6.45 13.62
CA LEU A 168 1.91 -5.61 13.70
C LEU A 168 2.21 -4.15 14.09
N ILE A 169 3.23 -3.93 14.94
CA ILE A 169 3.63 -2.57 15.35
C ILE A 169 4.21 -1.83 14.15
N TRP A 170 5.11 -2.46 13.39
CA TRP A 170 5.67 -1.88 12.18
C TRP A 170 4.59 -1.55 11.15
N MET A 171 3.65 -2.47 10.94
CA MET A 171 2.50 -2.24 10.07
C MET A 171 1.67 -1.04 10.54
N ALA A 172 1.34 -0.97 11.83
CA ALA A 172 0.58 0.13 12.39
C ALA A 172 1.29 1.49 12.17
N LEU A 173 2.62 1.54 12.31
CA LEU A 173 3.41 2.74 12.03
C LEU A 173 3.35 3.14 10.55
N VAL A 174 3.48 2.18 9.63
CA VAL A 174 3.37 2.43 8.18
C VAL A 174 1.95 2.91 7.82
N ALA A 175 0.90 2.27 8.34
CA ALA A 175 -0.49 2.69 8.13
C ALA A 175 -0.74 4.10 8.65
N LEU A 176 -0.30 4.38 9.89
CA LEU A 176 -0.46 5.70 10.49
C LEU A 176 0.27 6.76 9.68
N PHE A 177 1.48 6.46 9.22
CA PHE A 177 2.23 7.37 8.36
C PHE A 177 1.47 7.66 7.05
N VAL A 178 0.97 6.64 6.37
CA VAL A 178 0.17 6.82 5.14
C VAL A 178 -1.09 7.62 5.40
N LEU A 179 -1.79 7.34 6.51
CA LEU A 179 -2.98 8.09 6.91
C LEU A 179 -2.67 9.57 7.13
N VAL A 180 -1.58 9.89 7.84
CA VAL A 180 -1.14 11.26 8.06
C VAL A 180 -0.73 11.92 6.74
N ASP A 181 -0.04 11.18 5.86
CA ASP A 181 0.35 11.66 4.54
C ASP A 181 -0.88 11.88 3.64
N HIS A 182 -1.99 11.18 3.85
CA HIS A 182 -3.23 11.42 3.12
C HIS A 182 -4.09 12.52 3.75
N ALA A 183 -4.09 12.66 5.07
CA ALA A 183 -4.96 13.58 5.80
C ALA A 183 -4.38 15.00 5.91
N VAL A 184 -3.05 15.14 6.04
CA VAL A 184 -2.44 16.40 6.46
C VAL A 184 -1.74 17.09 5.28
N ALA A 185 -2.30 18.22 4.85
CA ALA A 185 -1.70 19.07 3.82
C ALA A 185 -0.53 19.94 4.35
N ARG A 186 0.41 19.38 5.14
CA ARG A 186 1.56 20.10 5.73
C ARG A 186 2.71 20.36 4.74
N GLY A 187 2.40 20.58 3.46
CA GLY A 187 3.41 20.76 2.41
C GLY A 187 4.28 19.50 2.17
N PRO A 188 5.35 19.60 1.36
CA PRO A 188 6.21 18.45 1.02
C PRO A 188 7.13 18.01 2.18
N TRP A 189 7.06 18.67 3.33
CA TRP A 189 8.04 18.52 4.42
C TRP A 189 7.95 17.15 5.10
N LEU A 190 6.74 16.63 5.32
CA LEU A 190 6.53 15.31 5.94
C LEU A 190 7.17 14.19 5.09
N GLY A 191 6.86 14.16 3.79
CA GLY A 191 7.48 13.20 2.87
C GLY A 191 8.99 13.37 2.78
N ARG A 192 9.49 14.61 2.81
CA ARG A 192 10.93 14.88 2.78
C ARG A 192 11.67 14.36 4.02
N ALA A 193 11.14 14.65 5.21
CA ALA A 193 11.71 14.20 6.47
C ALA A 193 11.67 12.67 6.60
N ALA A 194 10.53 12.06 6.23
CA ALA A 194 10.40 10.61 6.21
C ALA A 194 11.36 9.96 5.20
N GLY A 195 11.49 10.55 4.01
CA GLY A 195 12.45 10.08 3.00
C GLY A 195 13.89 10.11 3.50
N ALA A 196 14.28 11.18 4.19
CA ALA A 196 15.61 11.31 4.80
C ALA A 196 15.83 10.27 5.91
N ALA A 197 14.86 10.10 6.80
CA ALA A 197 14.95 9.12 7.89
C ALA A 197 15.08 7.68 7.35
N LEU A 198 14.28 7.31 6.35
CA LEU A 198 14.36 6.00 5.70
C LEU A 198 15.70 5.79 4.99
N ALA A 199 16.20 6.79 4.27
CA ALA A 199 17.48 6.69 3.57
C ALA A 199 18.66 6.56 4.54
N VAL A 200 18.71 7.36 5.62
CA VAL A 200 19.76 7.29 6.65
C VAL A 200 19.76 5.93 7.34
N TRP A 201 18.57 5.44 7.73
CA TRP A 201 18.47 4.11 8.34
C TRP A 201 18.88 3.01 7.36
N GLY A 202 18.45 3.10 6.11
CA GLY A 202 18.83 2.14 5.08
C GLY A 202 20.34 2.08 4.84
N VAL A 203 21.02 3.23 4.79
CA VAL A 203 22.49 3.30 4.68
C VAL A 203 23.16 2.64 5.90
N GLY A 204 22.65 2.87 7.11
CA GLY A 204 23.16 2.23 8.32
C GLY A 204 23.05 0.70 8.28
N LEU A 205 21.94 0.17 7.77
CA LEU A 205 21.72 -1.28 7.63
C LEU A 205 22.52 -1.93 6.50
N VAL A 206 22.85 -1.19 5.44
CA VAL A 206 23.73 -1.68 4.38
C VAL A 206 25.19 -1.72 4.86
N ALA A 207 25.57 -0.82 5.77
CA ALA A 207 26.93 -0.71 6.30
C ALA A 207 27.24 -1.65 7.48
N SER A 208 26.24 -2.35 8.02
CA SER A 208 26.37 -3.33 9.12
C SER A 208 26.59 -4.74 8.62
#